data_AF-A0A6N8EXX6-F1
#
_entry.id   AF-A0A6N8EXX6-F1
#
_cell.length_a   1.000
_cell.length_b   1.000
_cell.length_c   1.000
_cell.angle_alpha   90.00
_cell.angle_beta   90.00
_cell.angle_gamma   90.00
#
_symmetry.space_group_name_H-M   'P 1'
#
loop_
_entity.id
_entity.type
_entity.pdbx_description
1 polymer ?
#
loop_
_entity_poly.entity_id
_entity_poly.type
_entity_poly.pdbx_seq_one_letter_code
_entity_poly.pdbx_strand_id
1 'polypeptide(L)'
;MTSPIAANGMFTPEFAAYTKLTLVNRFQNELKGSPQPQSSRSMTFDQFMSALDDQRVINPNFARKIPSEEVEYNRIYQQQNGENEFARNRYEAIMKAYQWGLVDLNGVLIMK
;
A
#
# COMPACT_ATOMS: atom_id res chain seq x y z
N MET A 1 -10.91 16.01 2.30
CA MET A 1 -10.55 15.46 0.98
C MET A 1 -9.05 15.50 0.89
N THR A 2 -8.40 14.34 0.80
CA THR A 2 -6.94 14.23 0.77
C THR A 2 -6.52 14.09 -0.68
N SER A 3 -5.71 15.03 -1.18
CA SER A 3 -5.40 15.09 -2.61
C SER A 3 -4.35 14.03 -3.00
N PRO A 4 -4.51 13.30 -4.12
CA PRO A 4 -3.49 12.40 -4.64
C PRO A 4 -2.28 13.15 -5.22
N ILE A 5 -2.41 14.47 -5.41
CA ILE A 5 -1.39 15.36 -5.97
C ILE A 5 -1.04 16.41 -4.92
N ALA A 6 0.24 16.57 -4.62
CA ALA A 6 0.79 17.58 -3.73
C ALA A 6 0.79 18.97 -4.40
N ALA A 7 1.00 20.02 -3.60
CA ALA A 7 0.99 21.42 -4.09
C ALA A 7 1.98 21.71 -5.21
N ASN A 8 3.02 20.88 -5.36
CA ASN A 8 4.03 20.98 -6.42
C ASN A 8 3.65 20.20 -7.71
N GLY A 9 2.43 19.66 -7.80
CA GLY A 9 1.95 18.89 -8.95
C GLY A 9 2.43 17.43 -9.01
N MET A 10 3.23 16.99 -8.04
CA MET A 10 3.70 15.61 -7.94
C MET A 10 2.69 14.74 -7.19
N PHE A 11 2.66 13.44 -7.49
CA PHE A 11 1.88 12.50 -6.69
C PHE A 11 2.36 12.49 -5.23
N THR A 12 1.45 12.26 -4.29
CA THR A 12 1.79 12.11 -2.88
C THR A 12 2.38 10.73 -2.58
N PRO A 13 3.20 10.59 -1.53
CA PRO A 13 3.76 9.29 -1.13
C PRO A 13 2.66 8.27 -0.80
N GLU A 14 1.54 8.72 -0.23
CA GLU A 14 0.40 7.87 0.09
C GLU A 14 -0.33 7.40 -1.17
N PHE A 15 -0.43 8.25 -2.20
CA PHE A 15 -0.98 7.84 -3.49
C PHE A 15 -0.07 6.80 -4.16
N ALA A 16 1.25 6.98 -4.09
CA ALA A 16 2.20 5.98 -4.58
C ALA A 16 2.12 4.64 -3.81
N ALA A 17 1.88 4.68 -2.50
CA ALA A 17 1.60 3.50 -1.68
C ALA A 17 0.29 2.82 -2.11
N TYR A 18 -0.78 3.60 -2.26
CA TYR A 18 -2.08 3.13 -2.73
C TYR A 18 -1.97 2.44 -4.09
N THR A 19 -1.29 3.03 -5.07
CA THR A 19 -1.08 2.42 -6.40
C THR A 19 -0.28 1.12 -6.32
N LYS A 20 0.74 1.04 -5.45
CA LYS A 20 1.50 -0.21 -5.22
C LYS A 20 0.58 -1.32 -4.70
N LEU A 21 -0.23 -1.02 -3.68
CA LEU A 21 -1.09 -2.01 -3.02
C LEU A 21 -2.37 -2.35 -3.81
N THR A 22 -2.81 -1.50 -4.74
CA THR A 22 -3.99 -1.78 -5.58
C THR A 22 -3.64 -2.42 -6.92
N LEU A 23 -2.57 -1.96 -7.58
CA LEU A 23 -2.26 -2.35 -8.96
C LEU A 23 -0.98 -3.18 -9.03
N VAL A 24 0.14 -2.64 -8.52
CA VAL A 24 1.45 -3.30 -8.68
C VAL A 24 1.45 -4.69 -8.04
N ASN A 25 0.86 -4.82 -6.84
CA ASN A 25 0.77 -6.12 -6.17
C ASN A 25 -0.06 -7.13 -6.95
N ARG A 26 -1.18 -6.70 -7.55
CA ARG A 26 -1.99 -7.57 -8.41
C ARG A 26 -1.20 -8.08 -9.61
N PHE A 27 -0.51 -7.19 -10.32
CA PHE A 27 0.35 -7.57 -11.45
C PHE A 27 1.50 -8.49 -11.02
N GLN A 28 2.17 -8.20 -9.90
CA GLN A 28 3.24 -9.06 -9.38
C GLN A 28 2.72 -10.46 -9.00
N ASN A 29 1.51 -10.54 -8.45
CA ASN A 29 0.90 -11.82 -8.08
C ASN A 29 0.48 -12.62 -9.31
N GLU A 30 -0.03 -11.97 -10.37
CA GLU A 30 -0.31 -12.61 -11.66
C GLU A 30 0.96 -13.23 -12.27
N LEU A 31 2.05 -12.46 -12.31
CA LEU A 31 3.34 -12.94 -12.83
C LEU A 31 3.90 -14.13 -12.03
N LYS A 32 3.57 -14.23 -10.74
CA LYS A 32 3.97 -15.34 -9.85
C LYS A 32 3.00 -16.52 -9.89
N GLY A 33 1.90 -16.45 -10.66
CA GLY A 33 0.84 -17.47 -10.68
C GLY A 33 0.09 -17.59 -9.37
N SER A 34 0.11 -16.56 -8.52
CA SER A 34 -0.59 -16.57 -7.23
C SER A 34 -2.10 -16.34 -7.43
N PRO A 35 -2.97 -17.04 -6.68
CA PRO A 35 -4.41 -16.85 -6.79
C PRO A 35 -4.78 -15.39 -6.47
N GLN A 36 -5.41 -14.71 -7.43
CA GLN A 36 -5.96 -13.39 -7.18
C GLN A 36 -7.11 -13.47 -6.17
N PRO A 37 -7.22 -12.49 -5.25
CA PRO A 37 -8.37 -12.42 -4.37
C PRO A 37 -9.68 -12.35 -5.18
N GLN A 38 -10.69 -13.10 -4.77
CA GLN A 38 -12.00 -13.16 -5.44
C GLN A 38 -12.76 -11.82 -5.41
N SER A 39 -12.32 -10.86 -4.60
CA SER A 39 -12.88 -9.51 -4.52
C SER A 39 -12.29 -8.61 -5.59
N SER A 40 -13.08 -8.26 -6.60
CA SER A 40 -12.69 -7.34 -7.68
C SER A 40 -12.54 -5.88 -7.24
N ARG A 41 -13.06 -5.50 -6.06
CA ARG A 41 -13.01 -4.12 -5.56
C ARG A 41 -11.99 -3.96 -4.44
N SER A 42 -11.03 -3.07 -4.66
CA SER A 42 -10.20 -2.50 -3.60
C SER A 42 -10.88 -1.23 -3.08
N MET A 43 -10.54 -0.83 -1.85
CA MET A 43 -10.92 0.49 -1.34
C MET A 43 -10.43 1.62 -2.28
N THR A 44 -11.14 2.74 -2.29
CA THR A 44 -10.71 3.95 -3.02
C THR A 44 -9.55 4.64 -2.30
N PHE A 45 -8.89 5.61 -2.95
CA PHE A 45 -7.83 6.38 -2.32
C PHE A 45 -8.31 7.16 -1.09
N ASP A 46 -9.49 7.78 -1.15
CA ASP A 46 -10.05 8.49 0.01
C ASP A 46 -10.34 7.55 1.18
N GLN A 47 -10.82 6.33 0.90
CA GLN A 47 -11.03 5.30 1.91
C GLN A 47 -9.71 4.82 2.52
N PHE A 48 -8.68 4.67 1.69
CA PHE A 48 -7.33 4.34 2.13
C PHE A 48 -6.77 5.42 3.05
N MET A 49 -6.87 6.69 2.67
CA MET A 49 -6.41 7.81 3.51
C MET A 49 -7.18 7.87 4.84
N SER A 50 -8.50 7.74 4.79
CA SER A 50 -9.33 7.72 6.01
C SER A 50 -8.95 6.56 6.92
N ALA A 51 -8.68 5.38 6.34
CA ALA A 51 -8.21 4.21 7.08
C ALA A 51 -6.82 4.44 7.70
N LEU A 52 -5.96 5.21 7.03
CA LEU A 52 -4.65 5.54 7.58
C LEU A 52 -4.74 6.52 8.76
N ASP A 53 -5.66 7.49 8.68
CA ASP A 53 -5.85 8.51 9.72
C ASP A 53 -6.57 7.96 10.96
N ASP A 54 -7.45 6.97 10.78
CA ASP A 54 -8.19 6.31 11.87
C ASP A 54 -7.29 5.54 12.86
N GLN A 55 -6.04 5.23 12.47
CA GLN A 55 -5.02 4.55 13.27
C GLN A 55 -5.48 3.27 14.00
N ARG A 56 -6.41 2.53 13.41
CA ARG A 56 -7.02 1.33 14.01
C ARG A 56 -6.94 0.13 13.09
N VAL A 57 -6.89 -1.05 13.69
CA VAL A 57 -7.01 -2.31 12.97
C VAL A 57 -8.41 -2.43 12.38
N ILE A 58 -8.49 -2.48 11.04
CA ILE A 58 -9.74 -2.62 10.31
C ILE A 58 -10.11 -4.10 10.16
N ASN A 59 -9.13 -4.97 9.92
CA ASN A 59 -9.32 -6.40 9.87
C ASN A 59 -8.23 -7.16 10.66
N PRO A 60 -8.55 -7.66 11.86
CA PRO A 60 -7.58 -8.35 12.71
C PRO A 60 -6.96 -9.61 12.07
N ASN A 61 -7.68 -10.29 11.17
CA ASN A 61 -7.19 -11.49 10.51
C ASN A 61 -6.09 -11.19 9.47
N PHE A 62 -6.01 -9.94 9.02
CA PHE A 62 -5.00 -9.50 8.05
C PHE A 62 -3.97 -8.54 8.65
N ALA A 63 -4.20 -8.04 9.85
CA ALA A 63 -3.28 -7.20 10.59
C ALA A 63 -2.00 -7.96 10.92
N ARG A 64 -0.88 -7.50 10.37
CA ARG A 64 0.42 -8.19 10.51
C ARG A 64 1.58 -7.23 10.29
N LYS A 65 2.78 -7.69 10.66
CA LYS A 65 4.02 -7.02 10.26
C LYS A 65 4.18 -7.10 8.74
N ILE A 66 4.81 -6.07 8.18
CA ILE A 66 5.16 -6.05 6.75
C ILE A 66 6.04 -7.27 6.42
N PRO A 67 5.77 -8.01 5.32
CA PRO A 67 6.54 -9.18 4.94
C PRO A 67 7.93 -8.80 4.40
N SER A 68 8.88 -9.73 4.48
CA SER A 68 10.28 -9.54 4.05
C SER A 68 10.40 -9.11 2.60
N GLU A 69 9.54 -9.61 1.73
CA GLU A 69 9.53 -9.27 0.31
C GLU A 69 9.23 -7.78 0.11
N GLU A 70 8.31 -7.20 0.88
CA GLU A 70 8.00 -5.76 0.79
C GLU A 70 9.10 -4.89 1.38
N VAL A 71 9.83 -5.38 2.39
CA VAL A 71 11.07 -4.73 2.89
C VAL A 71 12.10 -4.66 1.76
N GLU A 72 12.32 -5.77 1.05
CA GLU A 72 13.29 -5.83 -0.04
C GLU A 72 12.84 -4.98 -1.24
N TYR A 73 11.56 -5.01 -1.62
CA TYR A 73 11.03 -4.13 -2.66
C TYR A 73 11.23 -2.66 -2.32
N ASN A 74 11.06 -2.26 -1.05
CA ASN A 74 11.31 -0.89 -0.65
C ASN A 74 12.79 -0.51 -0.73
N ARG A 75 13.69 -1.42 -0.33
CA ARG A 75 15.14 -1.22 -0.46
C ARG A 75 15.53 -0.97 -1.92
N ILE A 76 15.06 -1.81 -2.85
CA ILE A 76 15.31 -1.65 -4.28
C ILE A 76 14.73 -0.32 -4.80
N TYR A 77 13.51 0.03 -4.37
CA TYR A 77 12.89 1.29 -4.74
C TYR A 77 13.74 2.50 -4.30
N GLN A 78 14.23 2.49 -3.07
CA GLN A 78 15.10 3.54 -2.52
C GLN A 78 16.44 3.63 -3.23
N GLN A 79 17.05 2.50 -3.62
CA GLN A 79 18.29 2.49 -4.40
C GLN A 79 18.11 3.15 -5.78
N GLN A 80 16.93 2.98 -6.40
CA GLN A 80 16.64 3.52 -7.74
C GLN A 80 16.16 4.98 -7.72
N ASN A 81 15.42 5.38 -6.67
CA ASN A 81 14.75 6.69 -6.61
C ASN A 81 15.36 7.65 -5.57
N GLY A 82 16.36 7.17 -4.82
CA GLY A 82 16.99 7.88 -3.72
C GLY A 82 16.30 7.63 -2.37
N GLU A 83 17.11 7.61 -1.31
CA GLU A 83 16.65 7.59 0.08
C GLU A 83 16.23 9.00 0.51
N ASN A 84 14.99 9.36 0.20
CA ASN A 84 14.43 10.67 0.52
C ASN A 84 13.15 10.55 1.37
N GLU A 85 12.64 11.71 1.80
CA GLU A 85 11.42 11.78 2.61
C GLU A 85 10.21 11.17 1.91
N PHE A 86 10.08 11.37 0.60
CA PHE A 86 9.01 10.76 -0.19
C PHE A 86 9.04 9.23 -0.10
N ALA A 87 10.21 8.61 -0.31
CA ALA A 87 10.36 7.16 -0.23
C ALA A 87 10.08 6.63 1.18
N ARG A 88 10.49 7.36 2.22
CA ARG A 88 10.20 7.02 3.63
C ARG A 88 8.71 7.06 3.93
N ASN A 89 8.03 8.15 3.57
CA ASN A 89 6.60 8.34 3.85
C ASN A 89 5.75 7.32 3.05
N ARG A 90 6.15 7.03 1.80
CA ARG A 90 5.52 5.99 0.99
C ARG A 90 5.62 4.63 1.68
N TYR A 91 6.80 4.28 2.19
CA TYR A 91 7.02 3.02 2.88
C TYR A 91 6.26 2.94 4.20
N GLU A 92 6.18 4.04 4.95
CA GLU A 92 5.41 4.12 6.18
C GLU A 92 3.92 3.87 5.93
N ALA A 93 3.35 4.46 4.87
CA ALA A 93 1.97 4.21 4.48
C ALA A 93 1.71 2.74 4.13
N ILE A 94 2.65 2.09 3.42
CA ILE A 94 2.58 0.65 3.13
C ILE A 94 2.63 -0.15 4.44
N MET A 95 3.59 0.11 5.31
CA MET A 95 3.75 -0.58 6.59
C MET A 95 2.48 -0.47 7.45
N LYS A 96 1.92 0.72 7.56
CA LYS A 96 0.65 0.99 8.25
C LYS A 96 -0.51 0.19 7.65
N ALA A 97 -0.59 0.08 6.32
CA ALA A 97 -1.60 -0.73 5.67
C ALA A 97 -1.54 -2.22 6.07
N TYR A 98 -0.34 -2.78 6.21
CA TYR A 98 -0.16 -4.15 6.74
C TYR A 98 -0.54 -4.23 8.22
N GLN A 99 -0.08 -3.28 9.04
CA GLN A 99 -0.32 -3.26 10.48
C GLN A 99 -1.80 -3.17 10.82
N TRP A 100 -2.56 -2.41 10.04
CA TRP A 100 -4.00 -2.20 10.26
C TRP A 100 -4.88 -3.21 9.53
N GLY A 101 -4.29 -4.16 8.81
CA GLY A 101 -5.02 -5.20 8.09
C GLY A 101 -5.82 -4.65 6.91
N LEU A 102 -5.30 -3.63 6.24
CA LEU A 102 -5.91 -3.03 5.04
C LEU A 102 -5.66 -3.84 3.78
N VAL A 103 -4.73 -4.80 3.83
CA VAL A 103 -4.32 -5.63 2.70
C VAL A 103 -4.51 -7.11 3.01
N ASP A 104 -4.97 -7.89 2.03
CA ASP A 104 -5.11 -9.34 2.14
C ASP A 104 -3.74 -10.04 2.22
N LEU A 105 -3.74 -11.38 2.25
CA LEU A 105 -2.53 -12.20 2.28
C LEU A 105 -1.62 -12.01 1.06
N ASN A 106 -2.18 -11.57 -0.06
CA ASN A 106 -1.47 -11.27 -1.31
C ASN A 106 -0.93 -9.84 -1.36
N GLY A 107 -1.11 -9.05 -0.29
CA GLY A 107 -0.68 -7.65 -0.22
C GLY A 107 -1.57 -6.71 -1.02
N VAL A 108 -2.77 -7.11 -1.41
CA VAL A 108 -3.70 -6.29 -2.18
C VAL A 108 -4.67 -5.58 -1.23
N LEU A 109 -4.91 -4.29 -1.44
CA LEU A 109 -5.88 -3.52 -0.65
C LEU A 109 -7.28 -4.14 -0.75
N ILE A 110 -7.92 -4.37 0.38
CA ILE A 110 -9.26 -4.96 0.46
C ILE A 110 -10.32 -3.89 0.68
N MET A 111 -11.49 -4.08 0.06
CA MET A 111 -12.69 -3.34 0.40
C MET A 111 -13.33 -3.97 1.65
N LYS A 112 -13.86 -3.15 2.56
CA LYS A 112 -14.72 -3.62 3.65
C LYS A 112 -16.16 -3.69 3.16
#